data_AF-A0A454TLP5-F1
#
_entry.id   AF-A0A454TLP5-F1
#
_cell.length_a   1.000
_cell.length_b   1.000
_cell.length_c   1.000
_cell.angle_alpha   90.00
_cell.angle_beta   90.00
_cell.angle_gamma   90.00
#
_symmetry.space_group_name_H-M   'P 1'
#
loop_
_entity.id
_entity.type
_entity.pdbx_description
1 polymer ?
#
loop_
_entity_poly.entity_id
_entity_poly.type
_entity_poly.pdbx_seq_one_letter_code
_entity_poly.pdbx_strand_id
1 'polypeptide(L)'
;MKTTAAKYTTANRVPALLAVVGVLQMLDWHSTLSAAENRLETNKLINWLGQWIGFSAALSSIKSILIVSLLAGFLYWRKHKGIYDTEFVVCLSTVALVYGAVVFNNYLP
;
A
#
# COMPACT_ATOMS: atom_id res chain seq x y z
N MET A 1 20.22 -30.09 2.50
CA MET A 1 18.75 -30.33 2.47
C MET A 1 17.98 -29.24 3.26
N LYS A 2 18.27 -27.95 3.06
CA LYS A 2 17.65 -26.81 3.81
C LYS A 2 16.92 -25.78 2.93
N THR A 3 16.99 -25.90 1.61
CA THR A 3 16.53 -24.88 0.66
C THR A 3 15.04 -24.98 0.32
N THR A 4 14.42 -26.15 0.47
CA THR A 4 13.01 -26.36 0.11
C THR A 4 12.06 -25.75 1.13
N ALA A 5 12.33 -25.88 2.44
CA ALA A 5 11.42 -25.42 3.50
C ALA A 5 11.22 -23.90 3.52
N ALA A 6 12.28 -23.11 3.31
CA ALA A 6 12.21 -21.65 3.25
C ALA A 6 11.34 -21.16 2.08
N LYS A 7 11.40 -21.85 0.93
CA LYS A 7 10.65 -21.51 -0.29
C LYS A 7 9.13 -21.62 -0.10
N TYR A 8 8.67 -22.59 0.70
CA TYR A 8 7.25 -22.75 1.04
C TYR A 8 6.77 -21.73 2.08
N THR A 9 7.65 -21.26 2.96
CA THR A 9 7.26 -20.30 4.02
C THR A 9 7.07 -18.89 3.49
N THR A 10 7.90 -18.43 2.54
CA THR A 10 7.76 -17.10 1.91
C THR A 10 6.54 -17.02 0.98
N ALA A 11 6.24 -18.07 0.22
CA ALA A 11 5.10 -18.09 -0.70
C ALA A 11 3.75 -17.93 0.00
N ASN A 12 3.62 -18.40 1.25
CA ASN A 12 2.40 -18.25 2.05
C ASN A 12 2.27 -16.87 2.74
N ARG A 13 3.34 -16.07 2.80
CA ARG A 13 3.33 -14.74 3.43
C ARG A 13 2.85 -13.64 2.50
N VAL A 14 3.06 -13.79 1.18
CA VAL A 14 2.70 -12.76 0.19
C VAL A 14 1.21 -12.41 0.21
N PRO A 15 0.24 -13.37 0.24
CA PRO A 15 -1.18 -13.03 0.32
C PRO A 15 -1.54 -12.32 1.62
N ALA A 16 -0.95 -12.73 2.75
CA ALA A 16 -1.19 -12.11 4.05
C ALA A 16 -0.63 -10.66 4.08
N LEU A 17 0.59 -10.45 3.57
CA LEU A 17 1.18 -9.11 3.47
C LEU A 17 0.37 -8.20 2.56
N LEU A 18 -0.15 -8.71 1.44
CA LEU A 18 -1.04 -7.93 0.56
C LEU A 18 -2.35 -7.58 1.24
N ALA A 19 -2.94 -8.51 2.01
CA ALA A 19 -4.14 -8.22 2.79
C ALA A 19 -3.87 -7.11 3.83
N VAL A 20 -2.74 -7.19 4.54
CA VAL A 20 -2.31 -6.15 5.49
C VAL A 20 -2.13 -4.80 4.80
N VAL A 21 -1.39 -4.75 3.69
CA VAL A 21 -1.20 -3.51 2.90
C VAL A 21 -2.52 -2.97 2.39
N GLY A 22 -3.45 -3.83 1.95
CA GLY A 22 -4.78 -3.43 1.51
C GLY A 22 -5.59 -2.78 2.62
N VAL A 23 -5.61 -3.38 3.82
CA VAL A 23 -6.28 -2.81 5.00
C VAL A 23 -5.65 -1.47 5.38
N LEU A 24 -4.31 -1.40 5.42
CA LEU A 24 -3.61 -0.15 5.74
C LEU A 24 -3.90 0.95 4.72
N GLN A 25 -3.97 0.62 3.42
CA GLN A 25 -4.35 1.59 2.40
C GLN A 25 -5.77 2.13 2.60
N MET A 26 -6.73 1.27 2.98
CA MET A 26 -8.10 1.69 3.29
C MET A 26 -8.17 2.58 4.53
N LEU A 27 -7.47 2.22 5.61
CA LEU A 27 -7.41 3.03 6.83
C LEU A 27 -6.78 4.40 6.58
N ASP A 28 -5.66 4.43 5.84
CA ASP A 28 -5.02 5.67 5.44
C ASP A 28 -5.96 6.51 4.56
N TRP A 29 -6.68 5.88 3.63
CA TRP A 29 -7.63 6.59 2.76
C TRP A 29 -8.79 7.19 3.56
N HIS A 30 -9.37 6.43 4.49
CA HIS A 30 -10.40 6.91 5.39
C HIS A 30 -9.91 8.09 6.24
N SER A 31 -8.74 7.95 6.87
CA SER A 31 -8.17 8.98 7.73
C SER A 31 -7.88 10.29 6.99
N THR A 32 -7.28 10.23 5.79
CA THR A 32 -7.00 11.43 5.01
C THR A 32 -8.28 12.10 4.54
N LEU A 33 -9.30 11.34 4.15
CA LEU A 33 -10.61 11.90 3.76
C LEU A 33 -11.34 12.53 4.94
N SER A 34 -11.29 11.93 6.13
CA SER A 34 -11.91 12.49 7.33
C SER A 34 -11.17 13.72 7.86
N ALA A 35 -9.86 13.83 7.60
CA ALA A 35 -9.06 15.00 7.98
C ALA A 35 -9.16 16.16 6.97
N ALA A 36 -9.61 15.89 5.74
CA ALA A 36 -9.64 16.85 4.63
C ALA A 36 -10.46 18.11 4.89
N GLU A 37 -11.47 18.05 5.78
CA GLU A 37 -12.27 19.22 6.14
C GLU A 37 -11.47 20.30 6.88
N ASN A 38 -10.34 19.94 7.51
CA ASN A 38 -9.57 20.85 8.38
C ASN A 38 -8.05 20.91 8.10
N ARG A 39 -7.52 20.16 7.12
CA ARG A 39 -6.07 20.10 6.84
C ARG A 39 -5.74 20.22 5.35
N LEU A 40 -4.83 21.13 5.02
CA LEU A 40 -4.10 21.11 3.76
C LEU A 40 -3.08 19.96 3.80
N GLU A 41 -3.08 19.10 2.79
CA GLU A 41 -2.08 18.03 2.66
C GLU A 41 -0.68 18.61 2.50
N THR A 42 0.33 17.92 3.03
CA THR A 42 1.73 18.33 2.81
C THR A 42 2.15 18.05 1.36
N ASN A 43 1.48 17.11 0.70
CA ASN A 43 1.81 16.71 -0.66
C ASN A 43 1.32 17.74 -1.70
N LYS A 44 2.27 18.50 -2.25
CA LYS A 44 2.02 19.53 -3.27
C LYS A 44 1.34 19.00 -4.53
N LEU A 45 1.58 17.75 -4.91
CA LEU A 45 0.94 17.14 -6.09
C LEU A 45 -0.56 16.94 -5.86
N ILE A 46 -0.94 16.46 -4.68
CA ILE A 46 -2.35 16.23 -4.32
C ILE A 46 -3.08 17.57 -4.23
N ASN A 47 -2.44 18.58 -3.63
CA ASN A 47 -3.01 19.92 -3.57
C ASN A 47 -3.19 20.52 -4.97
N TRP A 48 -2.20 20.39 -5.84
CA TRP A 48 -2.28 20.89 -7.21
C TRP A 48 -3.39 20.19 -7.99
N LEU A 49 -3.48 18.86 -7.95
CA LEU A 49 -4.59 18.12 -8.59
C LEU A 49 -5.94 18.47 -7.95
N GLY A 50 -5.97 18.61 -6.62
CA GLY A 50 -7.16 18.95 -5.86
C GLY A 50 -7.76 20.30 -6.22
N GLN A 51 -6.97 21.25 -6.72
CA GLN A 51 -7.46 22.53 -7.24
C GLN A 51 -8.32 22.37 -8.50
N TRP A 52 -8.11 21.32 -9.30
CA TRP A 52 -8.81 21.11 -10.57
C TRP A 52 -10.06 20.23 -10.43
N ILE A 53 -9.95 19.15 -9.65
CA ILE A 53 -11.00 18.11 -9.56
C ILE A 53 -11.57 17.91 -8.14
N GLY A 54 -11.08 18.68 -7.16
CA GLY A 54 -11.41 18.52 -5.75
C GLY A 54 -10.46 17.58 -5.03
N PHE A 55 -10.12 17.92 -3.78
CA PHE A 55 -9.14 17.20 -2.96
C PHE A 55 -9.46 15.70 -2.81
N SER A 56 -10.71 15.38 -2.45
CA SER A 56 -11.17 14.00 -2.27
C SER A 56 -11.03 13.17 -3.56
N ALA A 57 -11.38 13.75 -4.72
CA ALA A 57 -11.25 13.09 -6.00
C ALA A 57 -9.77 12.87 -6.38
N ALA A 58 -8.92 13.89 -6.22
CA ALA A 58 -7.48 13.79 -6.51
C ALA A 58 -6.79 12.73 -5.66
N LEU A 59 -7.04 12.73 -4.36
CA LEU A 59 -6.54 11.71 -3.43
C LEU A 59 -7.02 10.31 -3.83
N SER A 60 -8.32 10.17 -4.13
CA SER A 60 -8.94 8.91 -4.52
C SER A 60 -8.37 8.34 -5.82
N SER A 61 -8.06 9.20 -6.80
CA SER A 61 -7.42 8.78 -8.05
C SER A 61 -6.02 8.25 -7.82
N ILE A 62 -5.20 8.94 -7.02
CA ILE A 62 -3.83 8.49 -6.69
C ILE A 62 -3.86 7.16 -5.94
N LYS A 63 -4.72 7.05 -4.93
CA LYS A 63 -4.93 5.80 -4.18
C LYS A 63 -5.31 4.65 -5.10
N SER A 64 -6.24 4.89 -6.02
CA SER A 64 -6.68 3.88 -7.00
C SER A 64 -5.54 3.42 -7.90
N ILE A 65 -4.69 4.33 -8.39
CA ILE A 65 -3.51 3.98 -9.19
C ILE A 65 -2.53 3.11 -8.39
N LEU A 66 -2.33 3.41 -7.10
CA LEU A 66 -1.47 2.61 -6.23
C LEU A 66 -2.03 1.20 -5.98
N ILE A 67 -3.35 1.08 -5.77
CA ILE A 67 -4.03 -0.23 -5.64
C ILE A 67 -3.90 -1.04 -6.92
N VAL A 68 -4.13 -0.43 -8.09
CA VAL A 68 -3.97 -1.09 -9.40
C VAL A 68 -2.51 -1.53 -9.60
N SER A 69 -1.55 -0.71 -9.20
CA SER A 69 -0.12 -1.04 -9.28
C SER A 69 0.24 -2.23 -8.38
N LEU A 70 -0.30 -2.30 -7.16
CA LEU A 70 -0.15 -3.45 -6.27
C LEU A 70 -0.77 -4.71 -6.86
N LEU A 71 -1.96 -4.61 -7.44
CA LEU A 71 -2.62 -5.74 -8.11
C LEU A 71 -1.78 -6.23 -9.31
N ALA A 72 -1.27 -5.32 -10.13
CA ALA A 72 -0.39 -5.66 -11.24
C ALA A 72 0.89 -6.36 -10.74
N GLY A 73 1.52 -5.84 -9.68
CA GLY A 73 2.67 -6.46 -9.02
C GLY A 73 2.35 -7.86 -8.49
N PHE A 74 1.19 -8.05 -7.86
CA PHE A 74 0.73 -9.36 -7.39
C PHE A 74 0.50 -10.36 -8.52
N LEU A 75 -0.16 -9.94 -9.61
CA LEU A 75 -0.37 -10.78 -10.78
C LEU A 75 0.95 -11.16 -11.44
N TYR A 76 1.88 -10.20 -11.52
CA TYR A 76 3.23 -10.44 -12.03
C TYR A 76 4.00 -11.44 -11.16
N TRP A 77 3.99 -11.26 -9.84
CA TRP A 77 4.57 -12.23 -8.89
C TRP A 77 3.92 -13.61 -9.03
N ARG A 78 2.59 -13.68 -9.12
CA ARG A 78 1.86 -14.94 -9.27
C ARG A 78 2.27 -15.71 -10.52
N LYS A 79 2.58 -14.99 -11.61
CA LYS A 79 3.08 -15.56 -12.88
C LYS A 79 4.53 -16.04 -12.78
N HIS A 80 5.36 -15.43 -11.92
CA HIS A 80 6.79 -15.70 -11.77
C HIS A 80 7.17 -16.27 -10.39
N LYS A 81 6.26 -17.03 -9.77
CA LYS A 81 6.48 -17.62 -8.44
C LYS A 81 7.78 -18.40 -8.39
N GLY A 82 8.55 -18.22 -7.31
CA GLY A 82 9.79 -18.94 -7.09
C GLY A 82 11.05 -18.31 -7.69
N ILE A 83 10.92 -17.18 -8.41
CA ILE A 83 12.06 -16.39 -8.93
C ILE A 83 12.31 -15.15 -8.07
N TYR A 84 11.26 -14.38 -7.74
CA TYR A 84 11.37 -13.08 -7.04
C TYR A 84 10.65 -13.06 -5.68
N ASP A 85 10.50 -14.23 -5.03
CA ASP A 85 9.67 -14.34 -3.82
C ASP A 85 10.25 -13.52 -2.65
N THR A 86 11.57 -13.46 -2.51
CA THR A 86 12.22 -12.73 -1.41
C THR A 86 12.09 -11.23 -1.61
N GLU A 87 12.41 -10.76 -2.81
CA GLU A 87 12.36 -9.35 -3.21
C GLU A 87 10.93 -8.81 -3.07
N PHE A 88 9.94 -9.58 -3.53
CA PHE A 88 8.54 -9.18 -3.42
C PHE A 88 8.07 -9.12 -1.96
N VAL A 89 8.49 -10.07 -1.12
CA VAL A 89 8.19 -10.06 0.32
C VAL A 89 8.85 -8.89 1.04
N VAL A 90 10.12 -8.58 0.73
CA VAL A 90 10.85 -7.45 1.33
C VAL A 90 10.19 -6.12 0.94
N CYS A 91 9.86 -5.95 -0.34
CA CYS A 91 9.14 -4.76 -0.81
C CYS A 91 7.78 -4.62 -0.11
N LEU A 92 6.96 -5.67 -0.09
CA LEU A 92 5.66 -5.64 0.58
C LEU A 92 5.77 -5.38 2.09
N SER A 93 6.78 -5.96 2.76
CA SER A 93 7.02 -5.74 4.18
C SER A 93 7.41 -4.28 4.45
N THR A 94 8.25 -3.70 3.61
CA THR A 94 8.64 -2.29 3.69
C THR A 94 7.43 -1.38 3.52
N VAL A 95 6.60 -1.64 2.50
CA VAL A 95 5.36 -0.90 2.27
C VAL A 95 4.43 -1.02 3.47
N ALA A 96 4.25 -2.23 4.03
CA ALA A 96 3.42 -2.46 5.21
C ALA A 96 3.92 -1.68 6.44
N LEU A 97 5.23 -1.62 6.66
CA LEU A 97 5.82 -0.86 7.77
C LEU A 97 5.62 0.65 7.61
N VAL A 98 5.88 1.19 6.41
CA VAL A 98 5.71 2.62 6.13
C VAL A 98 4.25 3.03 6.25
N TYR A 99 3.34 2.29 5.62
CA TYR A 99 1.90 2.55 5.75
C TYR A 99 1.42 2.34 7.18
N GLY A 100 1.94 1.34 7.89
CA GLY A 100 1.65 1.11 9.30
C GLY A 100 2.00 2.34 10.14
N ALA A 101 3.18 2.91 9.96
CA ALA A 101 3.61 4.11 10.67
C ALA A 101 2.74 5.34 10.34
N VAL A 102 2.36 5.52 9.07
CA VAL A 102 1.47 6.62 8.65
C VAL A 102 0.08 6.47 9.28
N VAL A 103 -0.53 5.30 9.18
CA VAL A 103 -1.84 5.03 9.79
C VAL A 103 -1.77 5.21 11.31
N PHE A 104 -0.75 4.68 11.96
CA PHE A 104 -0.56 4.82 13.41
C PHE A 104 -0.44 6.29 13.81
N ASN A 105 0.36 7.09 13.09
CA ASN A 105 0.49 8.52 13.30
C ASN A 105 -0.82 9.30 13.05
N ASN A 106 -1.66 8.82 12.14
CA ASN A 106 -2.89 9.51 11.79
C ASN A 106 -4.08 9.16 12.72
N TYR A 107 -4.01 8.02 13.42
CA TYR A 107 -5.08 7.55 14.31
C TYR A 107 -4.75 7.69 15.80
N LEU A 108 -3.49 7.91 16.17
CA LEU A 108 -3.10 8.14 17.55
C LEU A 108 -2.96 9.63 17.85
N PRO A 109 -3.43 10.07 19.03
CA PRO A 109 -3.43 11.47 19.44
C PRO A 109 -2.03 12.03 19.72
#